data_AF-A0A0D1CJK1-F1
#
_entry.id   AF-A0A0D1CJK1-F1
#
_cell.length_a   1.000
_cell.length_b   1.000
_cell.length_c   1.000
_cell.angle_alpha   90.00
_cell.angle_beta   90.00
_cell.angle_gamma   90.00
#
_symmetry.space_group_name_H-M   'P 1'
#
loop_
_entity.id
_entity.type
_entity.pdbx_description
1 polymer ?
#
loop_
_entity_poly.entity_id
_entity_poly.type
_entity_poly.pdbx_seq_one_letter_code
_entity_poly.pdbx_strand_id
1 'polypeptide(L)'
;MIVPDLSGKLPGRGIYVSAEREALEKAVEKRIFSKGAKRQVVIPDGLVGGLEAGLLRRVQDTIALARKAGDAVCGYEKVKSALGDWRVAALLQAADGSERGKGKLWTPEGARWIGHLSADELGRAFGRDRVIHAVVAAGTLGRRVVEEAAKLKGIRGFDGGDTASGKDDRSA
;
A
#
# COMPACT_ATOMS: atom_id res chain seq x y z
N MET A 1 19.21 20.72 -0.99
CA MET A 1 18.80 19.36 -1.35
C MET A 1 17.37 19.14 -0.88
N ILE A 2 16.54 18.45 -1.67
CA ILE A 2 15.23 17.92 -1.25
C ILE A 2 15.42 16.51 -0.71
N VAL A 3 14.72 16.18 0.38
CA VAL A 3 14.76 14.86 1.01
C VAL A 3 13.33 14.31 1.11
N PRO A 4 13.07 13.08 0.65
CA PRO A 4 11.81 12.39 0.89
C PRO A 4 11.48 12.24 2.38
N ASP A 5 10.35 12.80 2.83
CA ASP A 5 9.82 12.51 4.16
C ASP A 5 8.65 11.53 4.08
N LEU A 6 8.99 10.24 4.01
CA LEU A 6 7.97 9.18 4.00
C LEU A 6 7.28 9.02 5.36
N SER A 7 7.85 9.59 6.43
CA SER A 7 7.36 9.46 7.81
C SER A 7 6.53 10.64 8.30
N GLY A 8 6.61 11.80 7.61
CA GLY A 8 6.02 13.06 8.04
C GLY A 8 6.64 13.63 9.32
N LYS A 9 7.91 13.31 9.61
CA LYS A 9 8.59 13.68 10.87
C LYS A 9 9.87 14.49 10.68
N LEU A 10 10.29 14.77 9.45
CA LEU A 10 11.51 15.54 9.24
C LEU A 10 11.28 17.00 9.67
N PRO A 11 12.19 17.60 10.46
CA PRO A 11 12.08 19.00 10.84
C PRO A 11 12.39 19.92 9.64
N GLY A 12 11.93 21.17 9.73
CA GLY A 12 12.23 22.21 8.74
C GLY A 12 11.07 22.54 7.79
N ARG A 13 11.40 23.06 6.60
CA ARG A 13 10.40 23.48 5.61
C ARG A 13 9.98 22.31 4.72
N GLY A 14 8.76 21.83 4.91
CA GLY A 14 8.14 20.80 4.08
C GLY A 14 7.52 21.33 2.79
N ILE A 15 7.44 20.46 1.77
CA ILE A 15 6.65 20.66 0.56
C ILE A 15 5.83 19.38 0.38
N TYR A 16 4.51 19.53 0.23
CA TYR A 16 3.61 18.41 -0.01
C TYR A 16 3.35 18.26 -1.51
N VAL A 17 3.37 17.02 -1.99
CA VAL A 17 3.03 16.65 -3.37
C VAL A 17 2.08 15.46 -3.30
N SER A 18 1.12 15.42 -4.22
CA SER A 18 0.24 14.26 -4.39
C SER A 18 1.07 12.99 -4.57
N ALA A 19 0.64 11.89 -3.96
CA ALA A 19 1.31 10.59 -4.08
C ALA A 19 0.99 9.91 -5.42
N GLU A 20 1.06 10.66 -6.52
CA GLU A 20 0.78 10.22 -7.88
C GLU A 20 2.06 10.35 -8.70
N ARG A 21 2.39 9.31 -9.48
CA ARG A 21 3.60 9.28 -10.30
C ARG A 21 3.72 10.51 -11.19
N GLU A 22 2.67 10.81 -11.95
CA GLU A 22 2.68 11.93 -12.87
C GLU A 22 2.88 13.28 -12.17
N ALA A 23 2.25 13.47 -11.01
CA ALA A 23 2.38 14.70 -10.24
C ALA A 23 3.83 14.88 -9.75
N LEU A 24 4.48 13.79 -9.31
CA LEU A 24 5.87 13.80 -8.88
C LEU A 24 6.82 14.06 -10.06
N GLU A 25 6.62 13.39 -11.19
CA GLU A 25 7.43 13.58 -12.40
C GLU A 25 7.31 15.02 -12.94
N LYS A 26 6.08 15.54 -13.03
CA LYS A 26 5.82 16.95 -13.39
C LYS A 26 6.49 17.92 -12.41
N ALA A 27 6.50 17.60 -11.11
CA ALA A 27 7.14 18.43 -10.09
C ALA A 27 8.67 18.49 -10.24
N VAL A 28 9.28 17.36 -10.63
CA VAL A 28 10.71 17.27 -10.94
C VAL A 28 11.04 18.05 -12.21
N GLU A 29 10.35 17.74 -13.31
CA GLU A 29 10.58 18.33 -14.63
C GLU A 29 10.44 19.87 -14.61
N LYS A 30 9.34 20.36 -14.03
CA LYS A 30 9.05 21.80 -13.97
C LYS A 30 9.77 22.53 -12.82
N ARG A 31 10.68 21.85 -12.12
CA ARG A 31 11.43 22.38 -10.96
C ARG A 31 10.51 23.02 -9.91
N ILE A 32 9.33 22.44 -9.69
CA ILE A 32 8.31 22.99 -8.77
C ILE A 32 8.85 23.07 -7.34
N PHE A 33 9.69 22.11 -6.94
CA PHE A 33 10.34 22.12 -5.63
C PHE A 33 11.20 23.37 -5.37
N SER A 34 11.90 23.89 -6.38
CA SER A 34 12.68 25.13 -6.23
C SER A 34 11.76 26.35 -6.05
N LYS A 35 10.65 26.38 -6.80
CA LYS A 35 9.63 27.43 -6.66
C LYS A 35 8.99 27.41 -5.28
N GLY A 36 8.56 26.24 -4.81
CA GLY A 36 7.98 26.05 -3.47
C GLY A 36 8.95 26.35 -2.33
N ALA A 37 10.24 26.01 -2.50
CA ALA A 37 11.26 26.31 -1.51
C ALA A 37 11.69 27.79 -1.48
N LYS A 38 11.30 28.59 -2.51
CA LYS A 38 11.79 29.96 -2.78
C LYS A 38 13.31 30.06 -2.86
N ARG A 39 13.97 28.97 -3.27
CA ARG A 39 15.42 28.89 -3.47
C ARG A 39 15.74 27.75 -4.43
N GLN A 40 16.89 27.80 -5.08
CA GLN A 40 17.36 26.67 -5.88
C GLN A 40 17.58 25.45 -4.97
N VAL A 41 16.99 24.32 -5.35
CA VAL A 41 17.19 23.04 -4.64
C VAL A 41 17.66 21.98 -5.62
N VAL A 42 18.61 21.17 -5.16
CA VAL A 42 19.03 19.95 -5.86
C VAL A 42 18.01 18.87 -5.58
N ILE A 43 17.46 18.31 -6.66
CA ILE A 43 16.57 17.14 -6.65
C ILE A 43 17.45 15.91 -6.91
N PRO A 44 17.45 14.89 -6.04
CA PRO A 44 18.20 13.67 -6.27
C PRO A 44 17.74 12.94 -7.54
N ASP A 45 18.67 12.39 -8.29
CA ASP A 45 18.36 11.50 -9.41
C ASP A 45 17.58 10.27 -8.91
N GLY A 46 16.62 9.81 -9.71
CA GLY A 46 15.80 8.65 -9.35
C GLY A 46 14.86 8.86 -8.16
N LEU A 47 14.54 10.11 -7.78
CA LEU A 47 13.66 10.45 -6.65
C LEU A 47 12.37 9.60 -6.60
N VAL A 48 11.69 9.45 -7.74
CA VAL A 48 10.42 8.71 -7.82
C VAL A 48 10.61 7.21 -7.52
N GLY A 49 11.66 6.60 -8.06
CA GLY A 49 12.00 5.20 -7.77
C GLY A 49 12.39 5.00 -6.30
N GLY A 50 13.13 5.95 -5.72
CA GLY A 50 13.48 5.94 -4.29
C GLY A 50 12.25 6.08 -3.38
N LEU A 51 11.28 6.93 -3.76
CA LEU A 51 10.00 7.05 -3.06
C LEU A 51 9.20 5.74 -3.11
N GLU A 52 9.12 5.12 -4.29
CA GLU A 52 8.42 3.85 -4.46
C GLU A 52 9.04 2.75 -3.58
N ALA A 53 10.37 2.55 -3.67
CA ALA A 53 11.08 1.55 -2.89
C ALA A 53 10.94 1.79 -1.37
N GLY A 54 11.02 3.06 -0.95
CA GLY A 54 10.84 3.43 0.45
C GLY A 54 9.41 3.20 0.96
N LEU A 55 8.39 3.51 0.16
CA LEU A 55 6.99 3.22 0.50
C LEU A 55 6.72 1.73 0.58
N LEU A 56 7.22 0.94 -0.38
CA LEU A 56 7.12 -0.52 -0.36
C LEU A 56 7.72 -1.09 0.93
N ARG A 57 8.93 -0.67 1.31
CA ARG A 57 9.56 -1.10 2.56
C ARG A 57 8.69 -0.74 3.77
N ARG A 58 8.12 0.47 3.82
CA ARG A 58 7.25 0.87 4.95
C ARG A 58 6.00 0.02 5.04
N VAL A 59 5.33 -0.26 3.92
CA VAL A 59 4.19 -1.18 3.89
C VAL A 59 4.59 -2.56 4.43
N GLN A 60 5.73 -3.10 3.98
CA GLN A 60 6.24 -4.39 4.44
C GLN A 60 6.56 -4.40 5.94
N ASP A 61 7.24 -3.37 6.43
CA ASP A 61 7.61 -3.22 7.85
C ASP A 61 6.36 -3.10 8.73
N THR A 62 5.35 -2.31 8.30
CA THR A 62 4.10 -2.15 9.03
C THR A 62 3.30 -3.46 9.07
N ILE A 63 3.23 -4.21 7.96
CA ILE A 63 2.61 -5.55 7.95
C ILE A 63 3.38 -6.51 8.85
N ALA A 64 4.72 -6.47 8.83
CA ALA A 64 5.55 -7.33 9.67
C ALA A 64 5.33 -7.04 11.17
N LEU A 65 5.13 -5.77 11.55
CA LEU A 65 4.74 -5.37 12.90
C LEU A 65 3.34 -5.89 13.26
N ALA A 66 2.35 -5.75 12.36
CA ALA A 66 1.00 -6.26 12.58
C ALA A 66 1.01 -7.79 12.76
N ARG A 67 1.78 -8.52 11.95
CA ARG A 67 1.98 -9.97 12.09
C ARG A 67 2.56 -10.33 13.46
N LYS A 68 3.59 -9.60 13.91
CA LYS A 68 4.21 -9.83 15.23
C LYS A 68 3.24 -9.55 16.39
N ALA A 69 2.32 -8.60 16.21
CA ALA A 69 1.27 -8.29 17.18
C ALA A 69 0.10 -9.29 17.17
N GLY A 70 0.04 -10.21 16.20
CA GLY A 70 -1.10 -11.10 16.00
C GLY A 70 -2.23 -10.50 15.17
N ASP A 71 -2.08 -9.26 14.71
CA ASP A 71 -3.07 -8.48 13.95
C ASP A 71 -3.01 -8.71 12.44
N ALA A 72 -2.17 -9.63 11.95
CA ALA A 72 -2.12 -9.97 10.54
C ALA A 72 -1.83 -11.46 10.32
N VAL A 73 -2.58 -12.07 9.40
CA VAL A 73 -2.40 -13.47 9.00
C VAL A 73 -2.35 -13.62 7.49
N CYS A 74 -1.68 -14.68 7.03
CA CYS A 74 -1.56 -15.02 5.62
C CYS A 74 -1.96 -16.47 5.35
N GLY A 75 -2.35 -16.74 4.11
CA GLY A 75 -2.81 -18.05 3.64
C GLY A 75 -4.33 -18.14 3.58
N TYR A 76 -4.85 -18.85 2.58
CA TYR A 76 -6.26 -18.82 2.22
C TYR A 76 -7.20 -19.17 3.39
N GLU A 77 -7.01 -20.32 4.05
CA GLU A 77 -7.89 -20.76 5.14
C GLU A 77 -7.87 -19.80 6.35
N LYS A 78 -6.67 -19.34 6.74
CA LYS A 78 -6.51 -18.40 7.86
C LYS A 78 -7.17 -17.05 7.56
N VAL A 79 -6.98 -16.56 6.33
CA VAL A 79 -7.60 -15.31 5.87
C VAL A 79 -9.12 -15.46 5.83
N LYS A 80 -9.64 -16.58 5.32
CA LYS A 80 -11.08 -16.85 5.28
C LYS A 80 -11.71 -16.84 6.67
N SER A 81 -11.08 -17.49 7.66
CA SER A 81 -11.53 -17.45 9.07
C SER A 81 -11.50 -16.02 9.60
N ALA A 82 -10.36 -15.34 9.48
CA ALA A 82 -10.20 -13.99 9.99
C ALA A 82 -11.15 -12.96 9.35
N LEU A 83 -11.55 -13.14 8.08
CA LEU A 83 -12.56 -12.30 7.44
C LEU A 83 -13.96 -12.45 8.06
N GLY A 84 -14.27 -13.60 8.67
CA GLY A 84 -15.51 -13.82 9.42
C GLY A 84 -15.40 -13.41 10.89
N ASP A 85 -14.23 -13.57 11.50
CA ASP A 85 -14.05 -13.44 12.95
C ASP A 85 -13.54 -12.06 13.38
N TRP A 86 -12.77 -11.37 12.53
CA TRP A 86 -12.08 -10.13 12.89
C TRP A 86 -12.80 -8.90 12.35
N ARG A 87 -12.62 -7.78 13.05
CA ARG A 87 -12.78 -6.48 12.40
C ARG A 87 -11.56 -6.23 11.53
N VAL A 88 -11.75 -6.17 10.21
CA VAL A 88 -10.65 -6.10 9.23
C VAL A 88 -10.44 -4.68 8.74
N ALA A 89 -9.17 -4.23 8.66
CA ALA A 89 -8.82 -2.97 7.99
C ALA A 89 -8.47 -3.20 6.52
N ALA A 90 -7.79 -4.29 6.19
CA ALA A 90 -7.33 -4.55 4.83
C ALA A 90 -7.34 -6.03 4.46
N LEU A 91 -7.84 -6.33 3.26
CA LEU A 91 -7.63 -7.59 2.55
C LEU A 91 -6.53 -7.37 1.52
N LEU A 92 -5.43 -8.11 1.64
CA LEU A 92 -4.27 -8.06 0.75
C LEU A 92 -4.33 -9.26 -0.20
N GLN A 93 -4.29 -9.00 -1.50
CA GLN A 93 -4.19 -10.04 -2.52
C GLN A 93 -3.04 -9.70 -3.48
N ALA A 94 -2.17 -10.67 -3.73
CA ALA A 94 -1.03 -10.48 -4.61
C ALA A 94 -1.48 -10.11 -6.04
N ALA A 95 -0.88 -9.10 -6.65
CA ALA A 95 -1.19 -8.62 -7.99
C ALA A 95 -1.05 -9.73 -9.04
N ASP A 96 -0.02 -10.56 -8.89
CA ASP A 96 0.33 -11.74 -9.70
C ASP A 96 -0.34 -13.05 -9.22
N GLY A 97 -1.27 -12.99 -8.26
CA GLY A 97 -2.09 -14.13 -7.86
C GLY A 97 -3.16 -14.50 -8.90
N SER A 98 -3.49 -15.78 -9.01
CA SER A 98 -4.53 -16.28 -9.94
C SER A 98 -5.91 -15.69 -9.66
N GLU A 99 -6.64 -15.27 -10.69
CA GLU A 99 -8.00 -14.69 -10.58
C GLU A 99 -9.00 -15.63 -9.89
N ARG A 100 -8.94 -16.93 -10.21
CA ARG A 100 -9.79 -17.97 -9.59
C ARG A 100 -9.61 -18.07 -8.07
N GLY A 101 -8.43 -17.73 -7.55
CA GLY A 101 -8.15 -17.67 -6.12
C GLY A 101 -8.62 -16.36 -5.47
N LYS A 102 -8.50 -15.25 -6.21
CA LYS A 102 -8.88 -13.91 -5.74
C LYS A 102 -10.38 -13.76 -5.53
N GLY A 103 -11.20 -14.29 -6.43
CA GLY A 103 -12.67 -14.16 -6.37
C GLY A 103 -13.36 -14.97 -5.27
N LYS A 104 -12.64 -15.77 -4.49
CA LYS A 104 -13.21 -16.60 -3.40
C LYS A 104 -13.26 -15.92 -2.04
N LEU A 105 -12.68 -14.72 -1.91
CA LEU A 105 -12.68 -13.94 -0.69
C LEU A 105 -13.41 -12.63 -0.96
N TRP A 106 -14.15 -12.14 0.03
CA TRP A 106 -14.83 -10.85 -0.04
C TRP A 106 -14.10 -9.83 0.84
N THR A 107 -14.27 -8.55 0.51
CA THR A 107 -13.78 -7.47 1.37
C THR A 107 -14.94 -7.06 2.29
N PRO A 108 -14.80 -7.19 3.62
CA PRO A 108 -15.84 -6.77 4.57
C PRO A 108 -16.10 -5.25 4.49
N GLU A 109 -17.27 -4.83 4.96
CA GLU A 109 -17.60 -3.40 5.01
C GLU A 109 -16.58 -2.61 5.85
N GLY A 110 -16.13 -1.47 5.32
CA GLY A 110 -15.12 -0.62 5.95
C GLY A 110 -13.67 -1.10 5.79
N ALA A 111 -13.43 -2.32 5.31
CA ALA A 111 -12.10 -2.79 4.94
C ALA A 111 -11.70 -2.29 3.55
N ARG A 112 -10.39 -2.20 3.29
CA ARG A 112 -9.83 -1.86 1.98
C ARG A 112 -9.22 -3.07 1.30
N TRP A 113 -9.48 -3.20 0.02
CA TRP A 113 -8.81 -4.19 -0.81
C TRP A 113 -7.50 -3.60 -1.35
N ILE A 114 -6.40 -4.36 -1.19
CA ILE A 114 -5.06 -3.95 -1.62
C ILE A 114 -4.53 -5.03 -2.56
N GLY A 115 -4.49 -4.70 -3.85
CA GLY A 115 -4.15 -5.62 -4.95
C GLY A 115 -2.88 -5.30 -5.74
N HIS A 116 -2.05 -4.36 -5.29
CA HIS A 116 -0.92 -3.80 -6.06
C HIS A 116 0.46 -4.15 -5.47
N LEU A 117 0.53 -5.21 -4.66
CA LEU A 117 1.77 -5.82 -4.16
C LEU A 117 1.96 -7.19 -4.82
N SER A 118 3.18 -7.56 -5.21
CA SER A 118 3.44 -8.92 -5.72
C SER A 118 3.44 -9.97 -4.61
N ALA A 119 3.36 -11.25 -4.99
CA ALA A 119 3.41 -12.36 -4.06
C ALA A 119 4.71 -12.40 -3.27
N ASP A 120 5.83 -12.03 -3.90
CA ASP A 120 7.15 -11.94 -3.27
C ASP A 120 7.22 -10.74 -2.32
N GLU A 121 6.64 -9.60 -2.70
CA GLU A 121 6.59 -8.40 -1.87
C GLU A 121 5.78 -8.63 -0.59
N LEU A 122 4.63 -9.30 -0.70
CA LEU A 122 3.85 -9.75 0.45
C LEU A 122 4.61 -10.83 1.23
N GLY A 123 5.26 -11.77 0.54
CA GLY A 123 6.08 -12.81 1.15
C GLY A 123 7.11 -12.24 2.13
N ARG A 124 7.86 -11.23 1.70
CA ARG A 124 8.86 -10.53 2.53
C ARG A 124 8.27 -9.99 3.84
N ALA A 125 7.08 -9.39 3.79
CA ALA A 125 6.40 -8.88 4.98
C ALA A 125 6.01 -9.98 5.97
N PHE A 126 5.67 -11.17 5.46
CA PHE A 126 5.27 -12.33 6.26
C PHE A 126 6.42 -13.29 6.58
N GLY A 127 7.65 -13.01 6.16
CA GLY A 127 8.81 -13.89 6.33
C GLY A 127 8.65 -15.21 5.57
N ARG A 128 8.07 -15.16 4.37
CA ARG A 128 7.84 -16.29 3.46
C ARG A 128 8.37 -15.94 2.07
N ASP A 129 8.61 -16.93 1.23
CA ASP A 129 9.02 -16.67 -0.16
C ASP A 129 7.89 -16.01 -0.93
N ARG A 130 6.66 -16.56 -0.83
CA ARG A 130 5.47 -16.06 -1.53
C ARG A 130 4.22 -16.08 -0.66
N VAL A 131 3.41 -15.03 -0.75
CA VAL A 131 2.09 -14.92 -0.12
C VAL A 131 1.08 -14.37 -1.12
N ILE A 132 0.01 -15.12 -1.36
CA ILE A 132 -1.08 -14.71 -2.28
C ILE A 132 -2.19 -13.96 -1.55
N HIS A 133 -2.53 -14.40 -0.33
CA HIS A 133 -3.62 -13.84 0.45
C HIS A 133 -3.14 -13.50 1.85
N ALA A 134 -3.47 -12.30 2.30
CA ALA A 134 -3.26 -11.86 3.66
C ALA A 134 -4.38 -10.93 4.12
N VAL A 135 -4.54 -10.80 5.42
CA VAL A 135 -5.50 -9.88 6.03
C VAL A 135 -4.85 -9.18 7.21
N VAL A 136 -5.22 -7.92 7.43
CA VAL A 136 -4.78 -7.11 8.56
C VAL A 136 -5.99 -6.63 9.34
N ALA A 137 -5.99 -6.89 10.64
CA ALA A 137 -7.02 -6.45 11.56
C ALA A 137 -7.12 -4.91 11.63
N ALA A 138 -8.28 -4.44 12.03
CA ALA A 138 -8.51 -3.04 12.32
C ALA A 138 -7.70 -2.60 13.55
N GLY A 139 -7.25 -1.35 13.52
CA GLY A 139 -6.39 -0.77 14.55
C GLY A 139 -5.37 0.19 13.96
N THR A 140 -4.45 0.67 14.78
CA THR A 140 -3.45 1.68 14.36
C THR A 140 -2.55 1.15 13.25
N LEU A 141 -2.12 -0.12 13.32
CA LEU A 141 -1.29 -0.75 12.29
C LEU A 141 -2.08 -0.98 11.00
N GLY A 142 -3.31 -1.51 11.10
CA GLY A 142 -4.19 -1.71 9.94
C GLY A 142 -4.47 -0.42 9.17
N ARG A 143 -4.83 0.66 9.86
CA ARG A 143 -5.00 1.99 9.24
C ARG A 143 -3.73 2.46 8.53
N ARG A 144 -2.58 2.26 9.17
CA ARG A 144 -1.28 2.66 8.62
C ARG A 144 -0.90 1.85 7.38
N VAL A 145 -1.18 0.54 7.35
CA VAL A 145 -1.01 -0.28 6.14
C VAL A 145 -1.85 0.27 5.00
N VAL A 146 -3.13 0.60 5.26
CA VAL A 146 -4.02 1.17 4.25
C VAL A 146 -3.48 2.49 3.70
N GLU A 147 -3.06 3.42 4.56
CA GLU A 147 -2.53 4.72 4.15
C GLU A 147 -1.23 4.61 3.35
N GLU A 148 -0.30 3.75 3.79
CA GLU A 148 0.99 3.55 3.11
C GLU A 148 0.81 2.83 1.77
N ALA A 149 -0.08 1.83 1.71
CA ALA A 149 -0.42 1.14 0.47
C ALA A 149 -1.13 2.06 -0.52
N ALA A 150 -2.04 2.93 -0.07
CA ALA A 150 -2.70 3.90 -0.95
C ALA A 150 -1.69 4.85 -1.62
N LYS A 151 -0.67 5.32 -0.87
CA LYS A 151 0.43 6.13 -1.43
C LYS A 151 1.28 5.33 -2.42
N LEU A 152 1.58 4.08 -2.10
CA LEU A 152 2.32 3.20 -3.01
C LEU A 152 1.55 2.96 -4.31
N LYS A 153 0.23 2.73 -4.25
CA LYS A 153 -0.66 2.57 -5.41
C LYS A 153 -0.53 3.75 -6.37
N GLY A 154 -0.64 4.97 -5.85
CA GLY A 154 -0.57 6.18 -6.69
C GLY A 154 0.81 6.42 -7.30
N ILE A 155 1.90 6.08 -6.59
CA ILE A 155 3.25 6.13 -7.18
C ILE A 155 3.46 5.02 -8.22
N ARG A 156 2.80 3.88 -8.10
CA ARG A 156 2.87 2.82 -9.12
C ARG A 156 1.99 3.06 -10.34
N GLY A 157 1.09 4.06 -10.30
CA GLY A 157 0.13 4.29 -11.39
C GLY A 157 -0.84 3.12 -11.57
N PHE A 158 -1.16 2.39 -10.50
CA PHE A 158 -2.15 1.31 -10.55
C PHE A 158 -3.56 1.91 -10.62
N ASP A 159 -4.16 1.90 -11.81
CA ASP A 159 -5.55 2.34 -12.05
C ASP A 159 -6.61 1.29 -11.66
N GLY A 160 -6.20 0.17 -11.03
CA GLY A 160 -7.09 -0.90 -10.59
C GLY A 160 -8.08 -0.42 -9.51
N GLY A 161 -9.37 -0.45 -9.85
CA GLY A 161 -10.49 0.03 -9.04
C GLY A 161 -10.51 -0.49 -7.61
N ASP A 162 -10.93 0.38 -6.69
CA ASP A 162 -11.15 0.10 -5.27
C ASP A 162 -12.35 -0.85 -5.02
N THR A 163 -12.90 -1.46 -6.06
CA THR A 163 -14.07 -2.31 -5.97
C THR A 163 -13.66 -3.74 -5.69
N ALA A 164 -13.82 -4.14 -4.42
CA ALA A 164 -14.21 -5.50 -4.11
C ALA A 164 -15.29 -5.92 -5.12
N SER A 165 -15.16 -7.11 -5.72
CA SER A 165 -16.21 -7.69 -6.52
C SER A 165 -17.48 -7.70 -5.67
N GLY A 166 -18.38 -6.75 -5.92
CA GLY A 166 -19.74 -6.81 -5.46
C GLY A 166 -20.28 -8.14 -5.93
N LYS A 167 -20.84 -8.90 -5.00
CA LYS A 167 -21.65 -10.06 -5.36
C LYS A 167 -22.79 -9.50 -6.21
N ASP A 168 -22.71 -9.72 -7.52
CA ASP A 168 -23.89 -9.68 -8.38
C ASP A 168 -24.78 -10.81 -7.84
N ASP A 169 -25.73 -10.46 -6.96
CA ASP A 169 -26.89 -11.30 -6.70
C ASP A 169 -27.72 -11.31 -7.98
N ARG A 170 -27.38 -12.24 -8.86
CA ARG A 170 -28.28 -12.75 -9.89
C ARG A 170 -28.71 -14.16 -9.50
N SER A 171 -30.00 -14.40 -9.75
CA SER A 171 -30.81 -15.62 -9.52
C SER A 171 -31.60 -15.59 -8.21
N ALA A 172 -32.90 -15.79 -8.18
CA ALA A 172 -33.93 -16.00 -9.20
C ALA A 172 -35.30 -15.75 -8.54
#